data_AF-A0A964AKZ8-F1
#
_entry.id   AF-A0A964AKZ8-F1
#
_cell.length_a   1.000
_cell.length_b   1.000
_cell.length_c   1.000
_cell.angle_alpha   90.00
_cell.angle_beta   90.00
_cell.angle_gamma   90.00
#
_symmetry.space_group_name_H-M   'P 1'
#
loop_
_entity.id
_entity.type
_entity.pdbx_description
1 polymer ?
#
loop_
_entity_poly.entity_id
_entity_poly.type
_entity_poly.pdbx_seq_one_letter_code
_entity_poly.pdbx_strand_id
1 'polypeptide(L)'
;MSSIRKYPLPWTTVFTASTTAAFLPATAWMQASEVDKLRVTWELRGRTGNLEVTAGYQTADVENNPDSATAIGSYVSSDGMTYPSSGFTSVSANTEGKQLVRFGWMCKNSTGTDDSLGRVAGVVEVVEC
;
A
#
# COMPACT_ATOMS: atom_id res chain seq x y z
N MET A 1 -6.40 6.54 25.13
CA MET A 1 -5.64 5.43 24.52
C MET A 1 -5.93 5.50 23.04
N SER A 2 -4.92 5.62 22.18
CA SER A 2 -5.16 5.54 20.74
C SER A 2 -5.57 4.12 20.38
N SER A 3 -6.68 3.98 19.66
CA SER A 3 -7.15 2.70 19.11
C SER A 3 -6.26 2.30 17.94
N ILE A 4 -5.96 0.99 17.86
CA ILE A 4 -5.34 0.40 16.67
C ILE A 4 -6.42 -0.36 15.93
N ARG A 5 -6.71 0.03 14.69
CA ARG A 5 -7.62 -0.67 13.79
C ARG A 5 -6.84 -1.43 12.73
N LYS A 6 -7.30 -2.62 12.37
CA LYS A 6 -6.66 -3.45 11.34
C LYS A 6 -7.52 -3.50 10.09
N TYR A 7 -6.90 -3.27 8.94
CA TYR A 7 -7.52 -3.35 7.64
C TYR A 7 -6.86 -4.48 6.84
N PRO A 8 -7.57 -5.59 6.58
CA PRO A 8 -7.05 -6.66 5.76
C PRO A 8 -6.94 -6.20 4.31
N LEU A 9 -5.81 -6.52 3.69
CA LEU A 9 -5.58 -6.38 2.27
C LEU A 9 -5.68 -7.78 1.65
N PRO A 10 -6.81 -8.13 1.02
CA PRO A 10 -7.06 -9.50 0.55
C PRO A 10 -6.07 -9.93 -0.53
N TRP A 11 -5.90 -11.25 -0.66
CA TRP A 11 -5.07 -11.84 -1.71
C TRP A 11 -5.48 -11.34 -3.09
N THR A 12 -4.57 -10.61 -3.72
CA THR A 12 -4.78 -10.01 -5.04
C THR A 12 -3.59 -10.35 -5.94
N THR A 13 -3.87 -10.55 -7.22
CA THR A 13 -2.81 -10.67 -8.24
C THR A 13 -2.40 -9.26 -8.66
N VAL A 14 -1.10 -8.97 -8.58
CA VAL A 14 -0.52 -7.75 -9.12
C VAL A 14 0.24 -8.08 -10.39
N PHE A 15 0.14 -7.20 -11.37
CA PHE A 15 0.76 -7.35 -12.67
C PHE A 15 1.23 -5.98 -13.15
N THR A 16 2.44 -5.93 -13.71
CA THR A 16 2.98 -4.69 -14.28
C THR A 16 4.10 -5.01 -15.27
N ALA A 17 4.14 -4.25 -16.36
CA ALA A 17 5.28 -4.17 -17.26
C ALA A 17 6.00 -2.80 -17.15
N SER A 18 5.47 -1.88 -16.34
CA SER A 18 5.95 -0.49 -16.26
C SER A 18 6.98 -0.30 -15.15
N THR A 19 8.00 0.52 -15.41
CA THR A 19 8.93 1.01 -14.39
C THR A 19 8.30 2.05 -13.46
N THR A 20 7.19 2.64 -13.87
CA THR A 20 6.41 3.55 -13.04
C THR A 20 5.49 2.74 -12.12
N ALA A 21 5.50 3.07 -10.83
CA ALA A 21 4.65 2.40 -9.86
C ALA A 21 3.17 2.67 -10.12
N ALA A 22 2.40 1.60 -10.24
CA ALA A 22 0.95 1.64 -10.30
C ALA A 22 0.38 1.31 -8.91
N PHE A 23 -0.67 2.02 -8.52
CA PHE A 23 -1.42 1.75 -7.29
C PHE A 23 -2.66 0.92 -7.59
N LEU A 24 -2.79 -0.20 -6.89
CA LEU A 24 -3.92 -1.12 -6.94
C LEU A 24 -4.67 -1.04 -5.61
N PRO A 25 -5.84 -0.40 -5.54
CA PRO A 25 -6.59 -0.28 -4.29
C PRO A 25 -7.05 -1.66 -3.81
N ALA A 26 -6.89 -1.93 -2.52
CA ALA A 26 -7.31 -3.18 -1.87
C ALA A 26 -8.37 -2.95 -0.78
N THR A 27 -8.63 -1.69 -0.42
CA THR A 27 -9.73 -1.30 0.48
C THR A 27 -10.64 -0.28 -0.20
N ALA A 28 -11.87 -0.16 0.32
CA ALA A 28 -12.74 0.98 0.02
C ALA A 28 -12.14 2.29 0.56
N TRP A 29 -12.69 3.41 0.10
CA TRP A 29 -12.45 4.72 0.70
C TRP A 29 -12.97 4.77 2.14
N MET A 30 -12.25 5.47 2.99
CA MET A 30 -12.62 5.73 4.38
C MET A 30 -12.15 7.11 4.79
N GLN A 31 -12.61 7.57 5.96
CA GLN A 31 -12.30 8.91 6.43
C GLN A 31 -10.80 9.06 6.73
N ALA A 32 -10.14 10.02 6.08
CA ALA A 32 -8.70 10.25 6.26
C ALA A 32 -8.34 10.88 7.61
N SER A 33 -9.27 11.63 8.21
CA SER A 33 -9.04 12.27 9.51
C SER A 33 -8.82 11.27 10.66
N GLU A 34 -9.17 10.00 10.46
CA GLU A 34 -8.95 8.92 11.43
C GLU A 34 -7.57 8.25 11.27
N VAL A 35 -6.69 8.72 10.37
CA VAL A 35 -5.43 8.04 10.05
C VAL A 35 -4.21 8.89 10.39
N ASP A 36 -3.58 8.63 11.55
CA ASP A 36 -2.36 9.30 12.00
C ASP A 36 -1.09 8.55 11.60
N LYS A 37 -1.03 7.27 11.96
CA LYS A 37 0.14 6.43 11.75
C LYS A 37 -0.22 5.05 11.22
N LEU A 38 0.65 4.51 10.38
CA LEU A 38 0.45 3.22 9.71
C LEU A 38 1.59 2.25 10.00
N ARG A 39 1.26 0.96 10.00
CA ARG A 39 2.22 -0.13 9.96
C ARG A 39 1.66 -1.25 9.10
N VAL A 40 2.49 -1.93 8.32
CA VAL A 40 2.01 -2.98 7.41
C VAL A 40 2.82 -4.26 7.58
N THR A 41 2.13 -5.39 7.65
CA THR A 41 2.71 -6.73 7.50
C THR A 41 2.07 -7.39 6.29
N TRP A 42 2.86 -7.99 5.41
CA TRP A 42 2.36 -8.50 4.14
C TRP A 42 3.20 -9.65 3.58
N GLU A 43 2.69 -10.34 2.58
CA GLU A 43 3.33 -11.49 1.95
C GLU A 43 3.30 -11.37 0.43
N LEU A 44 4.44 -11.61 -0.23
CA LEU A 44 4.52 -11.80 -1.67
C LEU A 44 4.69 -13.29 -1.99
N ARG A 45 3.95 -13.80 -2.98
CA ARG A 45 4.09 -15.18 -3.46
C ARG A 45 4.03 -15.28 -4.97
N GLY A 46 4.76 -16.24 -5.52
CA GLY A 46 4.67 -16.62 -6.92
C GLY A 46 5.15 -15.50 -7.84
N ARG A 47 6.15 -14.74 -7.39
CA ARG A 47 6.75 -13.66 -8.16
C ARG A 47 7.38 -14.19 -9.44
N THR A 48 7.11 -13.54 -10.56
CA THR A 48 7.82 -13.72 -11.83
C THR A 48 8.40 -12.40 -12.31
N GLY A 49 9.41 -12.49 -13.19
CA GLY A 49 10.07 -11.32 -13.77
C GLY A 49 10.74 -10.44 -12.72
N ASN A 50 10.66 -9.13 -12.94
CA ASN A 50 11.31 -8.10 -12.14
C ASN A 50 10.30 -7.31 -11.29
N LEU A 51 9.25 -8.00 -10.83
CA LEU A 51 8.22 -7.41 -9.98
C LEU A 51 8.85 -6.91 -8.67
N GLU A 52 8.55 -5.66 -8.33
CA GLU A 52 8.72 -5.11 -7.00
C GLU A 52 7.38 -4.61 -6.46
N VAL A 53 7.09 -4.95 -5.21
CA VAL A 53 5.81 -4.61 -4.55
C VAL A 53 6.09 -3.93 -3.22
N THR A 54 5.23 -2.99 -2.85
CA THR A 54 5.09 -2.51 -1.47
C THR A 54 3.64 -2.19 -1.18
N ALA A 55 3.29 -2.04 0.09
CA ALA A 55 2.00 -1.47 0.44
C ALA A 55 2.00 0.03 0.18
N GLY A 56 0.82 0.59 -0.04
CA GLY A 56 0.65 2.03 -0.22
C GLY A 56 -0.70 2.51 0.28
N TYR A 57 -0.84 3.83 0.33
CA TYR A 57 -2.13 4.48 0.53
C TYR A 57 -2.33 5.56 -0.52
N GLN A 58 -3.59 5.89 -0.76
CA GLN A 58 -3.98 6.98 -1.64
C GLN A 58 -5.01 7.83 -0.91
N THR A 59 -4.89 9.15 -1.04
CA THR A 59 -5.83 10.11 -0.49
C THR A 59 -6.68 10.75 -1.58
N ALA A 60 -7.78 11.35 -1.19
CA ALA A 60 -8.60 12.17 -2.06
C ALA A 60 -9.46 13.15 -1.25
N ASP A 61 -9.82 14.26 -1.87
CA ASP A 61 -10.90 15.13 -1.36
C ASP A 61 -12.27 14.68 -1.88
N VAL A 62 -12.31 14.04 -3.06
CA VAL A 62 -13.50 13.44 -3.67
C VAL A 62 -13.13 12.14 -4.38
N GLU A 63 -14.00 11.13 -4.33
CA GLU A 63 -13.69 9.76 -4.77
C GLU A 63 -13.21 9.65 -6.23
N ASN A 64 -13.67 10.53 -7.10
CA ASN A 64 -13.41 10.52 -8.54
C ASN A 64 -12.15 11.29 -8.96
N ASN A 65 -11.49 11.99 -8.03
CA ASN A 65 -10.25 12.73 -8.28
C ASN A 65 -9.20 12.43 -7.21
N PRO A 66 -8.61 11.21 -7.22
CA PRO A 66 -7.67 10.82 -6.19
C PRO A 66 -6.28 11.44 -6.40
N ASP A 67 -5.60 11.73 -5.29
CA ASP A 67 -4.21 12.20 -5.29
C ASP A 67 -3.24 11.08 -5.72
N SER A 68 -1.96 11.42 -5.87
CA SER A 68 -0.92 10.41 -6.08
C SER A 68 -0.77 9.48 -4.86
N ALA A 69 -0.67 8.18 -5.12
CA ALA A 69 -0.47 7.20 -4.05
C ALA A 69 0.94 7.29 -3.45
N THR A 70 1.05 7.01 -2.16
CA THR A 70 2.29 7.03 -1.39
C THR A 70 2.63 5.61 -0.91
N ALA A 71 3.89 5.20 -1.07
CA ALA A 71 4.39 3.93 -0.59
C ALA A 71 4.56 3.92 0.93
N ILE A 72 4.24 2.79 1.56
CA ILE A 72 4.46 2.54 2.98
C ILE A 72 5.67 1.62 3.11
N GLY A 73 6.85 2.22 3.14
CA GLY A 73 8.13 1.52 3.19
C GLY A 73 8.73 1.21 1.82
N SER A 74 9.73 0.33 1.79
CA SER A 74 10.51 0.02 0.59
C SER A 74 9.84 -1.04 -0.28
N TYR A 75 10.06 -0.96 -1.58
CA TYR A 75 9.71 -2.01 -2.52
C TYR A 75 10.52 -3.28 -2.24
N VAL A 76 9.85 -4.43 -2.25
CA VAL A 76 10.44 -5.75 -2.06
C VAL A 76 10.30 -6.56 -3.34
N SER A 77 11.38 -7.27 -3.67
CA SER A 77 11.55 -8.06 -4.89
C SER A 77 11.85 -9.52 -4.58
N SER A 78 11.31 -10.06 -3.49
CA SER A 78 11.46 -11.47 -3.12
C SER A 78 10.16 -12.02 -2.57
N ASP A 79 9.85 -13.26 -2.91
CA ASP A 79 8.75 -13.99 -2.28
C ASP A 79 9.02 -14.15 -0.77
N GLY A 80 7.94 -14.13 0.02
CA GLY A 80 7.98 -14.31 1.46
C GLY A 80 7.24 -13.22 2.24
N MET A 81 7.31 -13.34 3.56
CA MET A 81 6.72 -12.41 4.51
C MET A 81 7.60 -11.17 4.68
N THR A 82 7.00 -9.99 4.56
CA THR A 82 7.61 -8.70 4.89
C THR A 82 6.99 -8.17 6.18
N TYR A 83 7.87 -7.86 7.13
CA TYR A 83 7.52 -7.24 8.40
C TYR A 83 7.99 -5.79 8.42
N PRO A 84 7.29 -4.92 9.17
CA PRO A 84 7.72 -3.54 9.34
C PRO A 84 9.06 -3.50 10.08
N SER A 85 10.04 -2.82 9.48
CA SER A 85 11.40 -2.68 10.06
C SER A 85 11.46 -1.65 11.20
N SER A 86 10.44 -0.81 11.33
CA SER A 86 10.29 0.20 12.37
C SER A 86 8.89 0.14 13.00
N GLY A 87 8.65 1.00 13.99
CA GLY A 87 7.32 1.19 14.57
C GLY A 87 6.31 1.79 13.57
N PHE A 88 5.23 2.36 14.09
CA PHE A 88 4.25 3.05 13.24
C PHE A 88 4.88 4.26 12.53
N THR A 89 4.65 4.36 11.23
CA THR A 89 5.09 5.47 10.38
C THR A 89 4.02 6.55 10.38
N SER A 90 4.38 7.79 10.71
CA SER A 90 3.46 8.93 10.63
C SER A 90 3.06 9.21 9.18
N VAL A 91 1.77 9.37 8.93
CA VAL A 91 1.22 9.76 7.62
C VAL A 91 0.36 11.01 7.67
N SER A 92 0.19 11.59 8.87
CA SER A 92 -0.55 12.83 9.13
C SER A 92 -0.28 13.95 8.12
N ALA A 93 0.97 14.19 7.73
CA ALA A 93 1.30 15.23 6.75
C ALA A 93 0.61 15.06 5.37
N ASN A 94 0.23 13.83 5.02
CA ASN A 94 -0.41 13.50 3.75
C ASN A 94 -1.92 13.24 3.90
N THR A 95 -2.39 12.92 5.10
CA THR A 95 -3.82 12.65 5.39
C THR A 95 -4.54 13.85 5.99
N GLU A 96 -3.83 14.78 6.62
CA GLU A 96 -4.39 16.01 7.20
C GLU A 96 -4.98 16.90 6.10
N GLY A 97 -6.22 17.37 6.32
CA GLY A 97 -6.97 18.17 5.36
C GLY A 97 -7.59 17.38 4.21
N LYS A 98 -7.35 16.07 4.10
CA LYS A 98 -8.01 15.18 3.14
C LYS A 98 -9.28 14.58 3.71
N GLN A 99 -10.25 14.31 2.84
CA GLN A 99 -11.50 13.66 3.26
C GLN A 99 -11.38 12.14 3.29
N LEU A 100 -10.71 11.57 2.28
CA LEU A 100 -10.71 10.15 2.00
C LEU A 100 -9.30 9.57 1.95
N VAL A 101 -9.17 8.35 2.45
CA VAL A 101 -7.97 7.52 2.32
C VAL A 101 -8.37 6.09 1.98
N ARG A 102 -7.54 5.38 1.23
CA ARG A 102 -7.65 3.94 1.00
C ARG A 102 -6.27 3.30 0.96
N PHE A 103 -6.21 2.02 1.26
CA PHE A 103 -4.98 1.24 1.25
C PHE A 103 -4.95 0.29 0.05
N GLY A 104 -3.74 -0.07 -0.37
CA GLY A 104 -3.55 -0.91 -1.52
C GLY A 104 -2.11 -1.32 -1.71
N TRP A 105 -1.82 -1.78 -2.91
CA TRP A 105 -0.51 -2.25 -3.32
C TRP A 105 0.08 -1.31 -4.35
N MET A 106 1.34 -0.94 -4.19
CA MET A 106 2.12 -0.31 -5.24
C MET A 106 3.00 -1.37 -5.89
N CYS A 107 2.90 -1.52 -7.20
CA CYS A 107 3.70 -2.47 -7.96
C CYS A 107 4.38 -1.78 -9.15
N LYS A 108 5.62 -2.18 -9.42
CA LYS A 108 6.39 -1.77 -10.60
C LYS A 108 7.29 -2.91 -11.06
N ASN A 109 7.78 -2.80 -12.28
CA ASN A 109 8.86 -3.61 -12.81
C ASN A 109 10.17 -2.81 -12.68
N SER A 110 11.24 -3.36 -12.11
CA SER A 110 12.50 -2.61 -11.95
C SER A 110 13.26 -2.33 -13.25
N THR A 111 12.97 -3.03 -14.35
CA THR A 111 13.73 -2.95 -15.62
C THR A 111 12.89 -2.67 -16.87
N GLY A 112 11.56 -2.80 -16.82
CA GLY A 112 10.63 -2.24 -17.82
C GLY A 112 10.42 -2.99 -19.14
N THR A 113 10.95 -4.20 -19.29
CA THR A 113 10.85 -4.96 -20.56
C THR A 113 10.03 -6.24 -20.48
N ASP A 114 9.85 -6.80 -19.28
CA ASP A 114 9.20 -8.09 -19.08
C ASP A 114 7.88 -7.96 -18.29
N ASP A 115 6.87 -8.71 -18.72
CA ASP A 115 5.66 -8.88 -17.92
C ASP A 115 6.00 -9.50 -16.57
N SER A 116 5.71 -8.76 -15.49
CA SER A 116 6.04 -9.18 -14.12
C SER A 116 4.76 -9.33 -13.30
N LEU A 117 4.60 -10.47 -12.62
CA LEU A 117 3.39 -10.80 -11.87
C LEU A 117 3.70 -11.41 -10.51
N GLY A 118 2.72 -11.38 -9.62
CA GLY A 118 2.80 -12.01 -8.31
C GLY A 118 1.46 -11.93 -7.58
N ARG A 119 1.34 -12.62 -6.46
CA ARG A 119 0.19 -12.50 -5.56
C ARG A 119 0.63 -11.88 -4.26
N VAL A 120 -0.18 -10.97 -3.73
CA VAL A 120 0.13 -10.23 -2.51
C VAL A 120 -1.11 -10.17 -1.61
N ALA A 121 -0.87 -10.27 -0.30
CA ALA A 121 -1.87 -10.05 0.75
C ALA A 121 -1.20 -9.47 1.98
N GLY A 122 -1.98 -8.88 2.89
CA GLY A 122 -1.44 -8.37 4.13
C GLY A 122 -2.47 -7.72 5.03
N VAL A 123 -1.98 -6.94 5.97
CA VAL A 123 -2.77 -6.15 6.91
C VAL A 123 -2.08 -4.80 7.12
N VAL A 124 -2.87 -3.74 7.03
CA VAL A 124 -2.50 -2.40 7.50
C VAL A 124 -3.06 -2.22 8.91
N GLU A 125 -2.19 -1.85 9.85
CA GLU A 125 -2.56 -1.43 11.19
C GLU A 125 -2.50 0.09 11.24
N VAL A 126 -3.61 0.71 11.65
CA VAL A 126 -3.81 2.15 11.70
C VAL A 126 -3.92 2.58 13.15
N VAL A 127 -3.15 3.58 13.54
CA VAL A 127 -3.35 4.34 14.77
C VAL A 127 -4.23 5.54 14.44
N GLU A 128 -5.36 5.63 15.13
CA GLU A 128 -6.31 6.73 14.98
C GLU A 128 -5.89 7.94 15.85
N CYS A 129 -6.15 9.16 15.34
CA CYS A 129 -5.92 10.44 16.04
C CYS A 129 -6.82 10.60 17.27
#